data_AF-A0A924REH4-F1
#
_entry.id   AF-A0A924REH4-F1
#
_cell.length_a   1.000
_cell.length_b   1.000
_cell.length_c   1.000
_cell.angle_alpha   90.00
_cell.angle_beta   90.00
_cell.angle_gamma   90.00
#
_symmetry.space_group_name_H-M   'P 1'
#
loop_
_entity.id
_entity.type
_entity.pdbx_description
1 polymer ?
#
loop_
_entity_poly.entity_id
_entity_poly.type
_entity_poly.pdbx_seq_one_letter_code
_entity_poly.pdbx_strand_id
1 'polypeptide(L)' 'MSDLIWLSEAQMRRIEPYFPLSHGVPRVDDRRVVSGIIFVIR' A
#
# COMPACT_ATOMS: atom_id res chain seq x y z
N MET A 1 -12.56 -13.28 4.53
CA MET A 1 -11.34 -12.52 4.18
C MET A 1 -11.15 -12.47 2.67
N SER A 2 -12.21 -12.14 1.92
CA SER A 2 -12.27 -12.34 0.46
C SER A 2 -12.47 -11.05 -0.35
N ASP A 3 -12.66 -9.89 0.32
CA ASP A 3 -13.02 -8.63 -0.36
C ASP A 3 -11.97 -7.52 -0.20
N LEU A 4 -10.79 -7.84 0.34
CA LEU A 4 -9.67 -6.90 0.33
C LEU A 4 -9.17 -6.79 -1.12
N ILE A 5 -9.53 -5.69 -1.78
CA ILE A 5 -8.98 -5.31 -3.08
C ILE A 5 -7.50 -4.98 -2.85
N TRP A 6 -6.65 -5.97 -3.02
CA TRP A 6 -5.21 -5.77 -2.96
C TRP A 6 -4.77 -4.97 -4.18
N LEU A 7 -4.06 -3.85 -3.93
CA LEU A 7 -3.36 -3.17 -5.01
C LEU A 7 -2.43 -4.16 -5.72
N SER A 8 -2.39 -4.14 -7.05
CA SER A 8 -1.39 -4.90 -7.80
C SER A 8 0.02 -4.35 -7.54
N GLU A 9 1.05 -5.14 -7.80
CA GLU A 9 2.44 -4.65 -7.68
C GLU A 9 2.71 -3.44 -8.57
N ALA A 10 2.13 -3.41 -9.78
CA ALA A 10 2.25 -2.30 -10.70
C ALA A 10 1.59 -1.02 -10.15
N GLN A 11 0.43 -1.14 -9.51
CA GLN A 11 -0.23 -0.02 -8.84
C GLN A 11 0.58 0.47 -7.63
N MET A 12 1.14 -0.44 -6.83
CA MET A 12 2.02 -0.10 -5.71
C MET A 12 3.27 0.66 -6.17
N ARG A 13 3.97 0.17 -7.20
CA ARG A 13 5.16 0.86 -7.76
C ARG A 13 4.85 2.26 -8.27
N ARG A 14 3.63 2.50 -8.77
CA ARG A 14 3.22 3.82 -9.24
C ARG A 14 3.08 4.84 -8.10
N ILE A 15 2.73 4.38 -6.90
CA ILE A 15 2.55 5.27 -5.73
C ILE A 15 3.75 5.29 -4.79
N GLU A 16 4.65 4.31 -4.90
CA GLU A 16 5.89 4.20 -4.12
C GLU A 16 6.72 5.49 -4.04
N PRO A 17 6.87 6.30 -5.12
CA PRO A 17 7.64 7.54 -5.07
C PRO A 17 7.06 8.63 -4.15
N TYR A 18 5.78 8.54 -3.79
CA TYR A 18 5.12 9.50 -2.90
C TYR A 18 5.25 9.13 -1.43
N PHE A 19 5.72 7.91 -1.12
CA PHE A 19 5.97 7.57 0.26
C PHE A 19 7.21 8.33 0.75
N PRO A 20 7.23 8.74 2.03
CA PRO A 20 8.44 9.32 2.61
C PRO A 20 9.62 8.36 2.46
N LEU A 21 10.85 8.75 2.73
CA LEU A 21 11.91 7.75 2.91
C LEU A 21 11.73 7.11 4.29
N SER A 22 11.83 5.78 4.36
CA SER A 22 11.94 5.12 5.65
C SER A 22 13.29 5.50 6.27
N HIS A 23 13.29 5.91 7.53
CA HIS A 23 14.49 6.28 8.29
C HIS A 23 15.34 5.04 8.65
N GLY A 24 15.61 4.16 7.68
CA GLY A 24 16.29 2.88 7.87
C GLY A 24 15.38 1.70 8.24
N VAL A 25 14.06 1.89 8.28
CA VAL A 25 13.08 0.83 8.64
C VAL A 25 12.43 0.24 7.39
N PRO A 26 12.58 -1.07 7.10
CA PRO A 26 11.92 -1.70 5.95
C PRO A 26 10.41 -1.58 6.03
N ARG A 27 9.77 -1.21 4.93
CA ARG A 27 8.32 -1.11 4.84
C ARG A 27 7.71 -2.44 4.42
N VAL A 28 7.41 -3.27 5.40
CA VAL A 28 6.90 -4.63 5.17
C VAL A 28 5.39 -4.63 4.91
N ASP A 29 4.64 -3.63 5.38
CA ASP A 29 3.17 -3.67 5.44
C ASP A 29 2.42 -2.65 4.56
N ASP A 30 3.12 -1.77 3.82
CA ASP A 30 2.49 -0.66 3.09
C ASP A 30 1.40 -1.10 2.14
N ARG A 31 1.62 -2.20 1.42
CA ARG A 31 0.61 -2.72 0.47
C ARG A 31 -0.69 -3.09 1.19
N ARG A 32 -0.62 -3.61 2.42
CA ARG A 32 -1.81 -3.96 3.21
C ARG A 32 -2.48 -2.73 3.79
N VAL A 33 -1.70 -1.82 4.36
CA VAL A 33 -2.19 -0.58 4.94
C VAL A 33 -2.90 0.26 3.87
N VAL A 34 -2.27 0.47 2.71
CA VAL A 34 -2.84 1.28 1.62
C VAL A 34 -4.05 0.61 1.00
N SER A 35 -4.03 -0.71 0.81
CA SER A 35 -5.22 -1.43 0.31
C SER A 35 -6.40 -1.31 1.28
N GLY A 36 -6.14 -1.35 2.59
CA GLY A 36 -7.16 -1.13 3.62
C GLY A 36 -7.72 0.29 3.61
N ILE A 37 -6.88 1.31 3.46
CA ILE A 37 -7.31 2.71 3.35
C ILE A 37 -8.22 2.90 2.13
N ILE A 38 -7.83 2.38 0.96
CA ILE A 38 -8.62 2.47 -0.26
C ILE A 38 -9.97 1.75 -0.10
N PHE A 39 -9.98 0.60 0.56
CA PHE A 39 -11.21 -0.15 0.83
C PHE A 39 -12.20 0.64 1.69
N VAL A 40 -11.75 1.42 2.66
CA VAL A 40 -12.61 2.25 3.52
C VAL A 40 -13.12 3.51 2.81
N ILE A 41 -12.32 4.09 1.90
CA ILE A 41 -12.69 5.30 1.16
C ILE A 41 -13.75 5.02 0.09
N ARG A 42 -13.84 3.78 -0.40
CA ARG A 42 -14.71 3.39 -1.51
C ARG A 42 -16.04 2.82 -1.04
#